data_AF-A0A2T1CKB5-F1
#
_entry.id   AF-A0A2T1CKB5-F1
#
_cell.length_a   1.000
_cell.length_b   1.000
_cell.length_c   1.000
_cell.angle_alpha   90.00
_cell.angle_beta   90.00
_cell.angle_gamma   90.00
#
_symmetry.space_group_name_H-M   'P 1'
#
loop_
_entity.id
_entity.type
_entity.pdbx_description
1 polymer ?
#
loop_
_entity_poly.entity_id
_entity_poly.type
_entity_poly.pdbx_seq_one_letter_code
_entity_poly.pdbx_strand_id
1 'polypeptide(L)'
;MANPNPKTDQLALGRGKRPVLNNETVSMRMSPETRQVLEEIAYSYNCTYGGKPWIAGLLDKIGTGELTVVPSPPPKVPVPQPPFNGRQAMRDHLAKKYQPASAS
;
A
#
# COMPACT_ATOMS: atom_id res chain seq x y z
N MET A 1 -18.23 62.78 -17.80
CA MET A 1 -19.61 62.23 -17.80
C MET A 1 -19.51 60.74 -17.57
N ALA A 2 -19.96 60.23 -16.42
CA ALA A 2 -19.88 58.82 -16.06
C ALA A 2 -21.21 58.13 -16.39
N ASN A 3 -21.16 56.98 -17.06
CA ASN A 3 -22.31 56.17 -17.43
C ASN A 3 -22.86 55.45 -16.18
N PRO A 4 -24.10 55.72 -15.72
CA PRO A 4 -24.52 55.37 -14.37
C PRO A 4 -25.15 53.98 -14.21
N ASN A 5 -25.04 53.04 -15.16
CA ASN A 5 -25.60 51.70 -14.92
C ASN A 5 -25.01 50.56 -15.78
N PRO A 6 -23.99 49.82 -15.31
CA PRO A 6 -23.67 48.52 -15.88
C PRO A 6 -24.75 47.53 -15.44
N LYS A 7 -25.54 47.02 -16.38
CA LYS A 7 -26.58 46.00 -16.16
C LYS A 7 -25.95 44.69 -15.65
N THR A 8 -25.79 44.57 -14.33
CA THR A 8 -25.25 43.38 -13.64
C THR A 8 -26.20 42.19 -13.68
N ASP A 9 -27.48 42.39 -14.02
CA ASP A 9 -28.49 41.32 -14.07
C ASP A 9 -28.18 40.22 -15.11
N GLN A 10 -27.47 40.54 -16.19
CA GLN A 10 -27.07 39.53 -17.19
C GLN A 10 -25.92 38.63 -16.71
N LEU A 11 -25.18 39.01 -15.65
CA LEU A 11 -24.16 38.14 -15.05
C LEU A 11 -24.79 36.99 -14.24
N ALA A 12 -26.03 37.16 -13.77
CA ALA A 12 -26.73 36.15 -12.98
C ALA A 12 -27.25 34.98 -13.84
N LEU A 13 -27.60 35.23 -15.10
CA LEU A 13 -28.16 34.24 -16.02
C LEU A 13 -27.13 33.22 -16.54
N GLY A 14 -25.83 33.54 -16.49
CA GLY A 14 -24.75 32.71 -17.04
C GLY A 14 -24.04 31.81 -16.02
N ARG A 15 -24.30 31.95 -14.72
CA ARG A 15 -23.73 31.05 -13.72
C ARG A 15 -24.63 29.84 -13.57
N GLY A 16 -24.45 28.85 -14.45
CA GLY A 16 -25.03 27.53 -14.27
C GLY A 16 -24.80 27.10 -12.81
N LYS A 17 -25.90 26.83 -12.09
CA LYS A 17 -25.85 26.38 -10.70
C LYS A 17 -24.94 25.15 -10.67
N ARG A 18 -23.70 25.31 -10.18
CA ARG A 18 -22.84 24.16 -9.95
C ARG A 18 -23.57 23.28 -8.94
N PRO A 19 -23.76 21.98 -9.22
CA PRO A 19 -24.36 21.09 -8.26
C PRO A 19 -23.54 21.19 -6.97
N VAL A 20 -24.23 21.47 -5.87
CA VAL A 20 -23.62 21.48 -4.54
C VAL A 20 -23.36 20.02 -4.20
N LEU A 21 -22.14 19.56 -4.41
CA LEU A 21 -21.68 18.27 -3.92
C LEU A 21 -21.61 18.38 -2.39
N ASN A 22 -22.50 17.66 -1.71
CA ASN A 22 -22.51 17.52 -0.25
C ASN A 22 -21.30 16.66 0.17
N ASN A 23 -20.11 17.22 0.07
CA ASN A 23 -18.87 16.55 0.45
C ASN A 23 -18.73 16.64 1.97
N GLU A 24 -18.99 15.54 2.67
CA GLU A 24 -18.63 15.41 4.07
C GLU A 24 -17.10 15.37 4.20
N THR A 25 -16.55 16.30 4.99
CA THR A 25 -15.10 16.35 5.24
C THR A 25 -14.81 15.67 6.57
N VAL A 26 -14.14 14.52 6.51
CA VAL A 26 -13.72 13.78 7.70
C VAL A 26 -12.24 14.05 7.98
N SER A 27 -11.94 14.52 9.19
CA SER A 27 -10.56 14.68 9.67
C SER A 27 -10.09 13.40 10.35
N MET A 28 -8.98 12.83 9.88
CA MET A 28 -8.31 11.69 10.50
C MET A 28 -6.96 12.10 11.08
N ARG A 29 -6.69 11.72 12.32
CA ARG A 29 -5.37 11.81 12.93
C ARG A 29 -4.63 10.50 12.70
N MET A 30 -3.39 10.59 12.24
CA MET A 30 -2.50 9.45 12.00
C MET A 30 -1.05 9.87 12.24
N SER A 31 -0.16 8.90 12.46
CA SER A 31 1.27 9.17 12.56
C SER A 31 1.85 9.59 11.20
N PRO A 32 2.96 10.33 11.18
CA PRO A 32 3.64 10.69 9.93
C PRO A 32 4.07 9.47 9.11
N GLU A 33 4.54 8.41 9.78
CA GLU A 33 4.99 7.18 9.14
C GLU A 33 3.84 6.46 8.42
N THR A 34 2.69 6.29 9.09
CA THR A 34 1.52 5.66 8.47
C THR A 34 1.01 6.49 7.30
N ARG A 35 1.01 7.82 7.42
CA ARG A 35 0.63 8.71 6.34
C ARG A 35 1.52 8.52 5.11
N GLN A 36 2.84 8.48 5.31
CA GLN A 36 3.79 8.31 4.22
C GLN A 36 3.56 6.98 3.48
N VAL A 37 3.38 5.88 4.22
CA VAL A 37 3.07 4.57 3.63
C VAL A 37 1.78 4.63 2.80
N LEU A 38 0.73 5.28 3.29
CA LEU A 38 -0.53 5.44 2.53
C LEU A 38 -0.35 6.30 1.28
N GLU A 39 0.48 7.34 1.33
CA GLU A 39 0.80 8.18 0.17
C GLU A 39 1.58 7.39 -0.90
N GLU A 40 2.52 6.53 -0.50
CA GLU A 40 3.25 5.64 -1.40
C GLU A 40 2.32 4.61 -2.07
N ILE A 41 1.40 4.03 -1.30
CA ILE A 41 0.37 3.12 -1.84
C ILE A 41 -0.55 3.88 -2.80
N ALA A 42 -1.01 5.08 -2.43
CA ALA A 42 -1.86 5.88 -3.31
C ALA A 42 -1.13 6.18 -4.64
N TYR A 43 0.16 6.51 -4.59
CA TYR A 43 0.96 6.72 -5.78
C TYR A 43 1.09 5.47 -6.65
N SER A 44 1.32 4.29 -6.05
CA SER A 44 1.48 3.04 -6.80
C SER A 44 0.20 2.62 -7.55
N TYR A 45 -0.97 2.94 -7.02
CA TYR A 45 -2.27 2.74 -7.68
C TYR A 45 -2.75 3.94 -8.51
N ASN A 46 -1.84 4.88 -8.81
CA ASN A 46 -2.08 6.09 -9.59
C ASN A 46 -3.25 6.95 -9.04
N CYS A 47 -3.45 6.93 -7.73
CA CYS A 47 -4.41 7.77 -7.02
C CYS A 47 -3.74 9.10 -6.71
N THR A 48 -3.81 10.03 -7.67
CA THR A 48 -3.20 11.35 -7.54
C THR A 48 -4.22 12.47 -7.74
N TYR A 49 -4.02 13.59 -7.05
CA TYR A 49 -4.80 14.81 -7.22
C TYR A 49 -3.83 15.98 -7.38
N GLY A 50 -3.89 16.66 -8.54
CA GLY A 50 -2.95 17.73 -8.87
C GLY A 50 -1.49 17.27 -8.90
N GLY A 51 -1.22 16.03 -9.32
CA GLY A 51 0.13 15.45 -9.40
C GLY A 51 0.72 15.01 -8.06
N LYS A 52 -0.05 15.04 -6.97
CA LYS A 52 0.37 14.57 -5.65
C LYS A 52 -0.40 13.32 -5.24
N PRO A 53 0.21 12.39 -4.49
CA PRO A 53 -0.51 11.23 -3.95
C PRO A 53 -1.70 11.69 -3.10
N TRP A 54 -2.85 11.05 -3.30
CA TRP A 54 -4.11 11.46 -2.71
C TRP A 54 -4.80 10.28 -2.01
N ILE A 55 -4.67 10.26 -0.68
CA ILE A 55 -5.22 9.18 0.17
C ILE A 55 -6.73 9.05 0.01
N ALA A 56 -7.49 10.16 -0.10
CA ALA A 56 -8.94 10.04 -0.25
C ALA A 56 -9.34 9.39 -1.59
N GLY A 57 -8.56 9.58 -2.66
CA GLY A 57 -8.77 8.86 -3.91
C GLY A 57 -8.47 7.37 -3.81
N LEU A 58 -7.49 6.99 -2.98
CA LEU A 58 -7.24 5.58 -2.65
C LEU A 58 -8.44 4.97 -1.91
N LEU A 59 -8.98 5.68 -0.91
CA LEU A 59 -10.15 5.23 -0.15
C LEU A 59 -11.41 5.17 -1.03
N ASP A 60 -11.58 6.10 -1.96
CA ASP A 60 -12.69 6.12 -2.91
C ASP A 60 -12.67 4.87 -3.79
N LYS A 61 -11.52 4.52 -4.37
CA LYS A 61 -11.37 3.28 -5.15
C LYS A 61 -11.63 2.01 -4.35
N ILE A 62 -11.33 2.01 -3.05
CA ILE A 62 -11.69 0.90 -2.16
C ILE A 62 -13.21 0.86 -1.96
N GLY A 63 -13.84 2.02 -1.72
CA GLY A 63 -15.28 2.15 -1.53
C GLY A 63 -16.10 1.78 -2.77
N THR A 64 -15.59 2.07 -3.97
CA THR A 64 -16.23 1.71 -5.25
C THR A 64 -15.97 0.26 -5.66
N GLY A 65 -15.06 -0.45 -4.97
CA GLY A 65 -14.69 -1.84 -5.27
C GLY A 65 -13.68 -2.00 -6.41
N GLU A 66 -13.10 -0.90 -6.93
CA GLU A 66 -11.99 -0.97 -7.89
C GLU A 66 -10.72 -1.55 -7.27
N LEU A 67 -10.51 -1.31 -5.97
CA LEU A 67 -9.41 -1.86 -5.19
C LEU A 67 -9.95 -2.70 -4.04
N THR A 68 -9.37 -3.89 -3.84
CA THR A 68 -9.71 -4.77 -2.72
C THR A 68 -8.55 -4.84 -1.75
N VAL A 69 -8.83 -4.65 -0.47
CA VAL A 69 -7.84 -4.84 0.60
C VAL A 69 -7.82 -6.32 0.99
N VAL A 70 -6.69 -6.98 0.79
CA VAL A 70 -6.47 -8.36 1.21
C VAL A 70 -5.55 -8.40 2.42
N PRO A 71 -5.80 -9.31 3.39
CA PRO A 71 -4.90 -9.47 4.51
C PRO A 71 -3.51 -9.90 4.01
N SER A 72 -2.47 -9.21 4.48
CA SER A 72 -1.10 -9.63 4.20
C SER A 72 -0.87 -11.02 4.78
N PRO A 73 -0.14 -11.91 4.06
CA PRO A 73 0.29 -13.16 4.65
C PRO A 73 1.13 -12.88 5.91
N PRO A 74 1.08 -13.79 6.90
CA PRO A 74 1.90 -13.64 8.10
C PRO A 74 3.38 -13.53 7.71
N PRO A 75 4.17 -12.71 8.42
CA PRO A 75 5.60 -12.60 8.15
C PRO A 75 6.22 -14.00 8.20
N LYS A 76 7.00 -14.35 7.17
CA LYS A 76 7.67 -15.65 7.10
C LYS A 76 8.52 -15.81 8.36
N VAL A 77 8.11 -16.69 9.25
CA VAL A 77 8.96 -17.13 10.35
C VAL A 77 10.19 -17.76 9.70
N PRO A 78 11.41 -17.32 10.02
CA PRO A 78 12.62 -17.99 9.54
C PRO A 78 12.51 -19.45 9.97
N VAL A 79 12.31 -20.36 9.02
CA VAL A 79 12.38 -21.78 9.31
C VAL A 79 13.82 -22.02 9.71
N PRO A 80 14.11 -22.48 10.94
CA PRO A 80 15.47 -22.83 11.31
C PRO A 80 15.93 -23.89 10.33
N GLN A 81 16.92 -23.55 9.51
CA GLN A 81 17.51 -24.51 8.59
C GLN A 81 18.03 -25.67 9.44
N PRO A 82 17.64 -26.93 9.16
CA PRO A 82 18.24 -28.04 9.85
C PRO A 82 19.75 -27.96 9.63
N PRO A 83 20.59 -28.19 10.65
CA PRO A 83 22.02 -28.19 10.47
C PRO A 83 22.34 -29.15 9.33
N PHE A 84 23.10 -28.68 8.35
CA PHE A 84 23.48 -29.38 7.11
C PHE A 84 24.42 -30.58 7.37
N ASN A 85 24.28 -31.26 8.51
CA ASN A 85 25.13 -32.35 8.98
C ASN A 85 24.67 -33.75 8.53
N GLY A 86 23.59 -33.87 7.76
CA GLY A 86 23.10 -35.18 7.29
C GLY A 86 24.14 -35.98 6.49
N ARG A 87 24.99 -35.29 5.71
CA ARG A 87 26.10 -35.94 4.98
C ARG A 87 27.27 -36.34 5.88
N GLN A 88 27.60 -35.53 6.89
CA GLN A 88 28.69 -35.81 7.81
C GLN A 88 28.33 -37.02 8.70
N ALA A 89 27.10 -37.03 9.24
CA ALA A 89 26.60 -38.12 10.06
C ALA A 89 26.54 -39.47 9.29
N MET A 90 26.18 -39.44 8.00
CA MET A 90 26.23 -40.64 7.16
C MET A 90 27.67 -41.13 6.90
N ARG A 91 28.63 -40.22 6.69
CA ARG A 91 30.05 -40.60 6.53
C ARG A 91 30.60 -41.24 7.78
N ASP A 92 30.31 -40.67 8.95
CA ASP A 92 30.77 -41.22 10.23
C ASP A 92 30.13 -42.59 10.53
N HIS A 93 28.84 -42.76 10.21
CA HIS A 93 28.17 -44.05 10.39
C HIS A 93 28.71 -45.14 9.44
N LEU A 94 29.01 -44.79 8.19
CA LEU A 94 29.63 -45.72 7.23
C LEU A 94 31.08 -46.06 7.59
N ALA A 95 31.87 -45.08 8.02
CA ALA A 95 33.26 -45.29 8.45
C ALA A 95 33.35 -46.21 9.69
N LYS A 96 32.39 -46.11 10.62
CA LYS A 96 32.33 -47.00 11.79
C LYS A 96 31.92 -48.44 11.44
N LYS A 97 31.10 -48.62 10.39
CA LYS A 97 30.60 -49.93 9.97
C LYS A 97 31.62 -50.71 9.12
N TYR A 98 32.56 -50.01 8.49
CA TYR A 98 33.58 -50.58 7.59
C TYR A 98 35.01 -50.31 8.09
N GLN A 99 35.29 -50.44 9.38
CA GLN A 99 36.69 -50.56 9.82
C GLN A 99 37.21 -51.97 9.47
N PRO A 100 38.17 -52.12 8.55
CA PRO A 100 38.81 -53.41 8.34
C PRO A 100 39.61 -53.75 9.60
N ALA A 101 39.37 -54.94 10.15
CA ALA A 101 40.23 -55.52 11.17
C ALA A 101 41.63 -55.65 10.55
N SER A 102 42.51 -54.68 10.83
CA SER A 102 43.93 -54.78 10.50
C SER A 102 44.49 -55.92 11.33
N ALA A 103 44.72 -57.03 10.65
CA ALA A 103 45.39 -58.23 11.14
C ALA A 103 46.72 -57.86 11.80
N SER A 104 46.95 -58.48 12.96
CA SER A 104 48.20 -58.49 13.73
C SER A 104 49.34 -59.13 12.97
#